data_AF-A0A497JIB0-F1
#
_entry.id   AF-A0A497JIB0-F1
#
_cell.length_a   1.000
_cell.length_b   1.000
_cell.length_c   1.000
_cell.angle_alpha   90.00
_cell.angle_beta   90.00
_cell.angle_gamma   90.00
#
_symmetry.space_group_name_H-M   'P 1'
#
loop_
_entity.id
_entity.type
_entity.pdbx_description
1 polymer ?
#
loop_
_entity_poly.entity_id
_entity_poly.type
_entity_poly.pdbx_seq_one_letter_code
_entity_poly.pdbx_strand_id
1 'polypeptide(L)'
;MKFKFKLRKRELDAEDIEEEMLRAEEALIGYLDLKTWGTPEGYVEVESYPLKPPFSYASILRNEETAEYLYIVDELPLSNEEREGYFRMRNILEYELKAPEQDETLAESFRRQMPIIIAKHQKVLRGISSVGVRKILYYLERDIVGYGKIDPLRFDPYVEDISCSGVNKPIYLWHRRYENIRTNVIFRDEEELDDFVMKIVHKA
;
A
#
# COMPACT_ATOMS: atom_id res chain seq x y z
N MET A 1 36.00 37.55 17.58
CA MET A 1 35.90 37.28 16.12
C MET A 1 34.96 36.12 15.90
N LYS A 2 33.95 36.27 15.02
CA LYS A 2 32.86 35.31 14.80
C LYS A 2 33.34 34.12 13.96
N PHE A 3 33.26 32.90 14.50
CA PHE A 3 33.43 31.66 13.72
C PHE A 3 32.23 31.48 12.80
N LYS A 4 32.44 31.55 11.48
CA LYS A 4 31.43 31.17 10.48
C LYS A 4 31.53 29.65 10.24
N PHE A 5 30.65 28.88 10.88
CA PHE A 5 30.41 27.49 10.49
C PHE A 5 29.63 27.50 9.17
N LYS A 6 30.31 27.22 8.06
CA LYS A 6 29.63 26.89 6.79
C LYS A 6 29.16 25.44 6.93
N LEU A 7 27.88 25.23 7.21
CA LEU A 7 27.25 23.94 6.90
C LEU A 7 27.24 23.79 5.38
N ARG A 8 28.17 23.00 4.84
CA ARG A 8 28.04 22.43 3.49
C ARG A 8 26.85 21.48 3.54
N LYS A 9 25.77 21.84 2.85
CA LYS A 9 24.69 20.92 2.51
C LYS A 9 25.32 19.86 1.61
N ARG A 10 25.55 18.66 2.15
CA ARG A 10 26.05 17.52 1.39
C ARG A 10 24.89 17.08 0.50
N GLU A 11 25.01 17.27 -0.80
CA GLU A 11 24.10 16.64 -1.76
C GLU A 11 24.42 15.15 -1.70
N LEU A 12 23.41 14.34 -1.35
CA LEU A 12 23.49 12.88 -1.40
C LEU A 12 23.61 12.51 -2.88
N ASP A 13 24.65 11.76 -3.25
CA ASP A 13 24.81 11.27 -4.60
C ASP A 13 23.89 10.07 -4.87
N ALA A 14 23.79 9.65 -6.14
CA ALA A 14 22.88 8.59 -6.53
C ALA A 14 23.19 7.26 -5.84
N GLU A 15 24.47 6.99 -5.55
CA GLU A 15 24.92 5.80 -4.81
C GLU A 15 24.50 5.87 -3.33
N ASP A 16 24.63 7.02 -2.67
CA ASP A 16 24.13 7.25 -1.30
C ASP A 16 22.61 7.02 -1.22
N ILE A 17 21.86 7.48 -2.22
CA ILE A 17 20.40 7.26 -2.31
C ILE A 17 20.10 5.78 -2.50
N GLU A 18 20.77 5.10 -3.43
CA GLU A 18 20.55 3.69 -3.73
C GLU A 18 20.90 2.79 -2.52
N GLU A 19 21.97 3.12 -1.79
CA GLU A 19 22.35 2.42 -0.57
C GLU A 19 21.37 2.67 0.59
N GLU A 20 20.89 3.91 0.76
CA GLU A 20 19.79 4.24 1.68
C GLU A 20 18.49 3.54 1.28
N MET A 21 18.27 3.36 -0.04
CA MET A 21 17.12 2.67 -0.56
C MET A 21 17.14 1.18 -0.25
N LEU A 22 18.29 0.53 -0.45
CA LEU A 22 18.51 -0.88 -0.16
C LEU A 22 18.39 -1.14 1.35
N ARG A 23 19.02 -0.31 2.20
CA ARG A 23 18.89 -0.43 3.67
C ARG A 23 17.46 -0.28 4.15
N ALA A 24 16.70 0.65 3.56
CA ALA A 24 15.30 0.82 3.89
C ALA A 24 14.45 -0.36 3.40
N GLU A 25 14.81 -1.00 2.29
CA GLU A 25 14.18 -2.21 1.77
C GLU A 25 14.48 -3.43 2.65
N GLU A 26 15.73 -3.63 3.07
CA GLU A 26 16.12 -4.63 4.07
C GLU A 26 15.42 -4.41 5.41
N ALA A 27 15.29 -3.15 5.86
CA ALA A 27 14.55 -2.81 7.07
C ALA A 27 13.04 -3.07 6.93
N LEU A 28 12.47 -2.87 5.74
CA LEU A 28 11.08 -3.21 5.43
C LEU A 28 10.87 -4.73 5.46
N ILE A 29 11.79 -5.49 4.88
CA ILE A 29 11.82 -6.96 4.93
C ILE A 29 11.90 -7.46 6.38
N GLY A 30 12.79 -6.87 7.19
CA GLY A 30 12.85 -7.19 8.63
C GLY A 30 11.58 -6.84 9.40
N TYR A 31 10.85 -5.80 9.00
CA TYR A 31 9.56 -5.43 9.60
C TYR A 31 8.44 -6.41 9.23
N LEU A 32 8.49 -7.01 8.03
CA LEU A 32 7.56 -8.06 7.59
C LEU A 32 7.78 -9.36 8.36
N ASP A 33 9.04 -9.79 8.52
CA ASP A 33 9.39 -10.98 9.31
C ASP A 33 8.93 -10.88 10.77
N LEU A 34 8.77 -9.66 11.29
CA LEU A 34 8.32 -9.40 12.66
C LEU A 34 6.80 -9.35 12.82
N LYS A 35 6.04 -9.22 11.72
CA LYS A 35 4.58 -9.11 11.74
C LYS A 35 3.96 -9.70 10.48
N THR A 36 4.11 -11.00 10.29
CA THR A 36 3.07 -11.79 9.64
C THR A 36 1.80 -11.56 10.45
N TRP A 37 0.70 -11.16 9.81
CA TRP A 37 -0.58 -11.07 10.50
C TRP A 37 -0.82 -12.36 11.30
N GLY A 38 -0.83 -12.25 12.63
CA GLY A 38 -0.80 -13.41 13.51
C GLY A 38 -1.96 -14.33 13.16
N THR A 39 -1.62 -15.57 12.75
CA THR A 39 -2.60 -16.57 12.33
C THR A 39 -3.74 -16.62 13.35
N PRO A 40 -5.00 -16.37 12.95
CA PRO A 40 -6.12 -16.39 13.87
C PRO A 40 -6.19 -17.73 14.61
N GLU A 41 -6.69 -17.71 15.85
CA GLU A 41 -6.84 -18.94 16.64
C GLU A 41 -7.69 -19.98 15.88
N GLY A 42 -7.22 -21.22 15.83
CA GLY A 42 -7.84 -22.30 15.05
C GLY A 42 -7.54 -22.26 13.54
N TYR A 43 -6.60 -21.44 13.08
CA TYR A 43 -6.08 -21.46 11.72
C TYR A 43 -4.61 -21.86 11.69
N VAL A 44 -4.20 -22.47 10.58
CA VAL A 44 -2.80 -22.75 10.26
C VAL A 44 -2.45 -22.11 8.92
N GLU A 45 -1.29 -21.48 8.83
CA GLU A 45 -0.79 -20.96 7.55
C GLU A 45 -0.36 -22.13 6.67
N VAL A 46 -0.92 -22.19 5.47
CA VAL A 46 -0.63 -23.23 4.47
C VAL A 46 0.39 -22.71 3.46
N GLU A 47 0.29 -21.45 3.09
CA GLU A 47 1.14 -20.83 2.08
C GLU A 47 1.23 -19.33 2.32
N SER A 48 2.39 -18.73 2.07
CA SER A 48 2.57 -17.29 2.00
C SER A 48 3.47 -16.93 0.82
N TYR A 49 3.10 -15.89 0.06
CA TYR A 49 3.85 -15.45 -1.11
C TYR A 49 3.70 -13.93 -1.35
N PRO A 50 4.70 -13.30 -2.01
CA PRO A 50 4.68 -11.86 -2.25
C PRO A 50 3.64 -11.45 -3.30
N LEU A 51 3.01 -10.29 -3.11
CA LEU A 51 2.15 -9.63 -4.08
C LEU A 51 2.85 -8.40 -4.67
N LYS A 52 3.10 -7.38 -3.84
CA LYS A 52 3.90 -6.20 -4.17
C LYS A 52 4.96 -6.00 -3.08
N PRO A 53 6.06 -6.77 -3.11
CA PRO A 53 7.08 -6.70 -2.06
C PRO A 53 7.77 -5.34 -2.05
N PRO A 54 8.21 -4.84 -0.87
CA PRO A 54 8.00 -5.40 0.47
C PRO A 54 6.71 -4.88 1.15
N PHE A 55 5.69 -4.48 0.40
CA PHE A 55 4.53 -3.79 0.96
C PHE A 55 3.32 -4.68 1.18
N SER A 56 3.13 -5.69 0.33
CA SER A 56 1.98 -6.59 0.41
C SER A 56 2.30 -8.03 0.03
N TYR A 57 1.67 -8.95 0.76
CA TYR A 57 1.80 -10.40 0.64
C TYR A 57 0.41 -11.05 0.72
N ALA A 58 0.32 -12.25 0.16
CA ALA A 58 -0.83 -13.13 0.31
C ALA A 58 -0.45 -14.23 1.31
N SER A 59 -1.30 -14.44 2.33
CA SER A 59 -1.22 -15.63 3.19
C SER A 59 -2.50 -16.44 3.04
N ILE A 60 -2.36 -17.73 2.75
CA ILE A 60 -3.47 -18.67 2.69
C ILE A 60 -3.50 -19.44 3.99
N LEU A 61 -4.55 -19.23 4.76
CA LEU A 61 -4.79 -19.89 6.02
C LEU A 61 -5.84 -20.98 5.85
N ARG A 62 -5.75 -22.04 6.63
CA ARG A 62 -6.75 -23.12 6.69
C ARG A 62 -7.25 -23.27 8.12
N ASN A 63 -8.56 -23.28 8.29
CA ASN A 63 -9.17 -23.55 9.58
C ASN A 63 -9.00 -25.03 9.95
N GLU A 64 -8.59 -25.32 11.17
CA GLU A 64 -8.30 -26.68 11.63
C GLU A 64 -9.57 -27.52 11.83
N GLU A 65 -10.70 -26.89 12.16
CA GLU A 65 -11.97 -27.58 12.44
C GLU A 65 -12.81 -27.78 11.18
N THR A 66 -12.97 -26.71 10.37
CA THR A 66 -13.86 -26.71 9.20
C THR A 66 -13.14 -27.07 7.89
N ALA A 67 -11.80 -27.07 7.90
CA ALA A 67 -10.96 -27.19 6.71
C ALA A 67 -11.16 -26.08 5.66
N GLU A 68 -11.90 -25.02 5.98
CA GLU A 68 -12.12 -23.88 5.10
C GLU A 68 -10.85 -23.04 4.95
N TYR A 69 -10.64 -22.48 3.76
CA TYR A 69 -9.54 -21.57 3.49
C TYR A 69 -9.94 -20.11 3.70
N LEU A 70 -8.96 -19.31 4.11
CA LEU A 70 -9.08 -17.88 4.32
C LEU A 70 -7.88 -17.19 3.66
N TYR A 71 -8.16 -16.28 2.74
CA TYR A 71 -7.15 -15.50 2.03
C TYR A 71 -6.88 -14.20 2.80
N ILE A 72 -5.63 -14.01 3.19
CA ILE A 72 -5.16 -12.84 3.89
C ILE A 72 -4.39 -11.98 2.90
N VAL A 73 -4.88 -10.77 2.67
CA VAL A 73 -4.06 -9.66 2.17
C VAL A 73 -3.32 -9.08 3.37
N ASP A 74 -2.02 -9.34 3.47
CA ASP A 74 -1.16 -8.79 4.50
C ASP A 74 -0.39 -7.58 3.94
N GLU A 75 -0.72 -6.39 4.41
CA GLU A 75 -0.06 -5.14 4.03
C GLU A 75 0.66 -4.53 5.23
N LEU A 76 1.80 -3.90 4.97
CA LEU A 76 2.54 -3.20 6.01
C LEU A 76 1.68 -2.12 6.69
N PRO A 77 1.33 -2.28 7.98
CA PRO A 77 0.40 -1.37 8.61
C PRO A 77 1.05 0.00 8.83
N LEU A 78 0.24 1.04 8.65
CA LEU A 78 0.57 2.39 9.10
C LEU A 78 0.33 2.53 10.60
N SER A 79 1.33 3.05 11.30
CA SER A 79 1.18 3.57 12.66
C SER A 79 0.20 4.75 12.69
N ASN A 80 -0.24 5.18 13.87
CA ASN A 80 -1.16 6.32 13.98
C ASN A 80 -0.55 7.61 13.41
N GLU A 81 0.74 7.86 13.65
CA GLU A 81 1.47 9.01 13.09
C GLU A 81 1.62 8.90 11.57
N GLU A 82 1.97 7.71 11.07
CA GLU A 82 2.08 7.45 9.63
C GLU A 82 0.73 7.63 8.92
N ARG A 83 -0.36 7.17 9.54
CA ARG A 83 -1.73 7.32 9.02
C ARG A 83 -2.16 8.78 8.94
N GLU A 84 -1.83 9.58 9.95
CA GLU A 84 -2.09 11.02 9.92
C GLU A 84 -1.28 11.72 8.81
N GLY A 85 -0.01 11.36 8.67
CA GLY A 85 0.84 11.84 7.57
C GLY A 85 0.28 11.49 6.19
N TYR A 86 -0.21 10.25 6.03
CA TYR A 86 -0.90 9.79 4.82
C TYR A 86 -2.13 10.65 4.51
N PHE A 87 -3.05 10.85 5.46
CA PHE A 87 -4.27 11.63 5.19
C PHE A 87 -3.96 13.07 4.79
N ARG A 88 -3.03 13.72 5.49
CA ARG A 88 -2.61 15.09 5.16
C ARG A 88 -1.99 15.17 3.76
N MET A 89 -1.12 14.22 3.42
CA MET A 89 -0.48 14.19 2.11
C MET A 89 -1.46 13.85 0.98
N ARG A 90 -2.41 12.94 1.24
CA ARG A 90 -3.48 12.59 0.30
C ARG A 90 -4.30 13.82 -0.09
N ASN A 91 -4.76 14.59 0.89
CA ASN A 91 -5.53 15.81 0.64
C ASN A 91 -4.75 16.86 -0.17
N ILE A 92 -3.45 16.98 0.07
CA ILE A 92 -2.57 17.88 -0.71
C ILE A 92 -2.45 17.40 -2.15
N LEU A 93 -2.25 16.09 -2.35
CA LEU A 93 -2.17 15.51 -3.69
C LEU A 93 -3.50 15.68 -4.44
N GLU A 94 -4.63 15.37 -3.82
CA GLU A 94 -5.96 15.56 -4.43
C GLU A 94 -6.21 17.01 -4.88
N TYR A 95 -5.64 17.99 -4.16
CA TYR A 95 -5.76 19.41 -4.51
C TYR A 95 -4.75 19.88 -5.58
N GLU A 96 -3.49 19.43 -5.50
CA GLU A 96 -2.41 19.92 -6.37
C GLU A 96 -2.21 19.09 -7.64
N LEU A 97 -2.68 17.83 -7.68
CA LEU A 97 -2.56 16.97 -8.85
C LEU A 97 -3.28 17.58 -10.04
N LYS A 98 -2.55 17.66 -11.15
CA LYS A 98 -3.10 18.08 -12.44
C LYS A 98 -3.52 16.87 -13.24
N ALA A 99 -4.48 17.09 -14.13
CA ALA A 99 -4.88 16.09 -15.12
C ALA A 99 -3.67 15.61 -15.93
N PRO A 100 -3.65 14.32 -16.35
CA PRO A 100 -2.61 13.79 -17.23
C PRO A 100 -2.47 14.59 -18.53
N GLU A 101 -1.26 14.63 -19.06
CA GLU A 101 -1.00 15.18 -20.40
C GLU A 101 -1.55 14.23 -21.49
N GLN A 102 -1.71 14.71 -22.74
CA GLN A 102 -2.43 13.98 -23.79
C GLN A 102 -1.87 12.58 -24.11
N ASP A 103 -0.58 12.35 -23.86
CA ASP A 103 0.12 11.10 -24.13
C ASP A 103 0.53 10.34 -22.85
N GLU A 104 -0.01 10.75 -21.69
CA GLU A 104 0.40 10.23 -20.39
C GLU A 104 -0.76 9.50 -19.70
N THR A 105 -0.50 8.29 -19.19
CA THR A 105 -1.47 7.59 -18.34
C THR A 105 -1.61 8.28 -16.98
N LEU A 106 -2.73 8.05 -16.29
CA LEU A 106 -2.91 8.56 -14.92
C LEU A 106 -1.78 8.13 -13.98
N ALA A 107 -1.27 6.90 -14.15
CA ALA A 107 -0.18 6.37 -13.32
C ALA A 107 1.16 7.08 -13.59
N GLU A 108 1.49 7.32 -14.85
CA GLU A 108 2.71 8.05 -15.24
C GLU A 108 2.63 9.49 -14.72
N SER A 109 1.49 10.15 -14.90
CA SER A 109 1.26 11.51 -14.44
C SER A 109 1.41 11.64 -12.93
N PHE A 110 0.82 10.71 -12.19
CA PHE A 110 0.96 10.68 -10.75
C PHE A 110 2.41 10.46 -10.32
N ARG A 111 3.12 9.50 -10.92
CA ARG A 111 4.53 9.20 -10.57
C ARG A 111 5.47 10.36 -10.86
N ARG A 112 5.18 11.14 -11.91
CA ARG A 112 5.93 12.35 -12.24
C ARG A 112 5.64 13.50 -11.27
N GLN A 113 4.37 13.72 -10.91
CA GLN A 113 3.96 14.86 -10.08
C GLN A 113 4.19 14.62 -8.58
N MET A 114 3.96 13.40 -8.09
CA MET A 114 4.00 13.07 -6.67
C MET A 114 5.33 13.46 -5.99
N PRO A 115 6.53 13.11 -6.52
CA PRO A 115 7.80 13.49 -5.87
C PRO A 115 7.97 15.00 -5.75
N ILE A 116 7.49 15.77 -6.74
CA ILE A 116 7.58 17.24 -6.76
C ILE A 116 6.67 17.84 -5.67
N ILE A 117 5.43 17.36 -5.59
CA ILE A 117 4.45 17.82 -4.59
C ILE A 117 4.94 17.48 -3.17
N ILE A 118 5.45 16.25 -2.97
CA ILE A 118 5.98 15.83 -1.67
C ILE A 118 7.21 16.66 -1.29
N ALA A 119 8.11 16.96 -2.22
CA ALA A 119 9.28 17.80 -1.96
C ALA A 119 8.90 19.23 -1.52
N LYS A 120 7.80 19.78 -2.06
CA LYS A 120 7.24 21.07 -1.65
C LYS A 120 6.63 21.04 -0.24
N HIS A 121 6.05 19.90 0.15
CA HIS A 121 5.30 19.71 1.39
C HIS A 121 5.96 18.78 2.42
N GLN A 122 7.30 18.66 2.39
CA GLN A 122 8.08 17.77 3.26
C GLN A 122 7.76 17.93 4.76
N LYS A 123 7.33 19.12 5.19
CA LYS A 123 6.95 19.40 6.58
C LYS A 123 5.81 18.50 7.09
N VAL A 124 4.93 18.03 6.20
CA VAL A 124 3.81 17.13 6.53
C VAL A 124 4.31 15.78 7.03
N LEU A 125 5.46 15.32 6.51
CA LEU A 125 6.08 14.04 6.84
C LEU A 125 7.16 14.18 7.92
N ARG A 126 7.28 15.36 8.54
CA ARG A 126 8.28 15.61 9.57
C ARG A 126 7.99 14.76 10.82
N GLY A 127 8.98 13.99 11.27
CA GLY A 127 8.84 13.08 12.41
C GLY A 127 8.65 11.63 12.00
N ILE A 128 8.23 11.40 10.75
CA ILE A 128 8.06 10.07 10.18
C ILE A 128 9.42 9.54 9.72
N SER A 129 9.72 8.28 10.04
CA SER A 129 10.95 7.61 9.59
C SER A 129 10.97 7.42 8.08
N SER A 130 12.15 7.18 7.49
CA SER A 130 12.28 6.86 6.07
C SER A 130 11.42 5.65 5.65
N VAL A 131 11.39 4.62 6.50
CA VAL A 131 10.51 3.44 6.34
C VAL A 131 9.03 3.84 6.38
N GLY A 132 8.62 4.67 7.34
CA GLY A 132 7.23 5.13 7.43
C GLY A 132 6.81 5.97 6.23
N VAL A 133 7.70 6.82 5.72
CA VAL A 133 7.48 7.58 4.48
C VAL A 133 7.25 6.64 3.30
N ARG A 134 8.05 5.58 3.14
CA ARG A 134 7.86 4.59 2.07
C ARG A 134 6.51 3.89 2.15
N LYS A 135 6.07 3.50 3.36
CA LYS A 135 4.72 2.95 3.54
C LYS A 135 3.65 3.95 3.10
N ILE A 136 3.75 5.21 3.52
CA ILE A 136 2.81 6.26 3.11
C ILE A 136 2.77 6.40 1.59
N LEU A 137 3.93 6.42 0.91
CA LEU A 137 3.99 6.49 -0.56
C LEU A 137 3.28 5.30 -1.21
N TYR A 138 3.49 4.09 -0.69
CA TYR A 138 2.79 2.90 -1.14
C TYR A 138 1.26 3.07 -1.04
N TYR A 139 0.74 3.49 0.12
CA TYR A 139 -0.69 3.70 0.31
C TYR A 139 -1.24 4.83 -0.58
N LEU A 140 -0.49 5.92 -0.80
CA LEU A 140 -0.90 7.00 -1.69
C LEU A 140 -1.01 6.54 -3.15
N GLU A 141 -0.02 5.81 -3.66
CA GLU A 141 -0.09 5.25 -5.02
C GLU A 141 -1.25 4.25 -5.14
N ARG A 142 -1.37 3.34 -4.17
CA ARG A 142 -2.44 2.32 -4.09
C ARG A 142 -3.84 2.95 -4.08
N ASP A 143 -4.02 4.02 -3.31
CA ASP A 143 -5.34 4.62 -3.08
C ASP A 143 -5.69 5.73 -4.07
N ILE A 144 -4.74 6.37 -4.75
CA ILE A 144 -5.05 7.40 -5.76
C ILE A 144 -5.07 6.78 -7.16
N VAL A 145 -3.99 6.07 -7.53
CA VAL A 145 -3.83 5.51 -8.87
C VAL A 145 -4.27 4.05 -8.94
N GLY A 146 -4.01 3.28 -7.89
CA GLY A 146 -4.37 1.88 -7.81
C GLY A 146 -5.87 1.65 -7.57
N TYR A 147 -6.17 0.41 -7.19
CA TYR A 147 -7.51 -0.08 -6.93
C TYR A 147 -7.85 -0.09 -5.42
N GLY A 148 -7.18 0.75 -4.64
CA GLY A 148 -7.44 0.88 -3.20
C GLY A 148 -7.23 -0.44 -2.45
N LYS A 149 -8.21 -0.84 -1.63
CA LYS A 149 -8.14 -2.05 -0.81
C LYS A 149 -7.96 -3.36 -1.60
N ILE A 150 -8.38 -3.42 -2.86
CA ILE A 150 -8.19 -4.61 -3.70
C ILE A 150 -6.94 -4.55 -4.56
N ASP A 151 -6.18 -3.44 -4.54
CA ASP A 151 -4.98 -3.28 -5.36
C ASP A 151 -3.96 -4.42 -5.16
N PRO A 152 -3.70 -4.92 -3.93
CA PRO A 152 -2.81 -6.07 -3.75
C PRO A 152 -3.25 -7.32 -4.53
N LEU A 153 -4.55 -7.59 -4.57
CA LEU A 153 -5.13 -8.76 -5.25
C LEU A 153 -4.88 -8.74 -6.76
N ARG A 154 -4.71 -7.55 -7.35
CA ARG A 154 -4.39 -7.39 -8.77
C ARG A 154 -2.99 -7.92 -9.12
N PHE A 155 -2.08 -7.96 -8.15
CA PHE A 155 -0.73 -8.49 -8.35
C PHE A 155 -0.68 -10.01 -8.18
N ASP A 156 -1.78 -10.65 -7.78
CA ASP A 156 -1.85 -12.09 -7.58
C ASP A 156 -2.17 -12.82 -8.91
N PRO A 157 -1.23 -13.63 -9.44
CA PRO A 157 -1.46 -14.37 -10.68
C PRO A 157 -2.44 -15.56 -10.52
N TYR A 158 -2.81 -15.90 -9.29
CA TYR A 158 -3.75 -16.99 -8.98
C TYR A 158 -5.18 -16.51 -8.78
N VAL A 159 -5.43 -15.21 -8.65
CA VAL A 159 -6.78 -14.65 -8.58
C VAL A 159 -7.35 -14.53 -10.00
N GLU A 160 -8.50 -15.15 -10.25
CA GLU A 160 -9.22 -15.01 -11.52
C GLU A 160 -10.34 -13.98 -11.43
N ASP A 161 -11.17 -14.09 -10.39
CA ASP A 161 -12.32 -13.21 -10.16
C ASP A 161 -12.32 -12.65 -8.74
N ILE A 162 -12.80 -11.42 -8.61
CA ILE A 162 -13.01 -10.73 -7.33
C ILE A 162 -14.49 -10.40 -7.21
N SER A 163 -15.14 -10.86 -6.13
CA SER A 163 -16.56 -10.66 -5.88
C SER A 163 -16.79 -9.84 -4.61
N CYS A 164 -17.55 -8.75 -4.73
CA CYS A 164 -17.94 -7.90 -3.62
C CYS A 164 -19.47 -7.92 -3.46
N SER A 165 -19.95 -8.49 -2.36
CA SER A 165 -21.39 -8.70 -2.11
C SER A 165 -22.07 -7.55 -1.35
N GLY A 166 -21.35 -6.44 -1.13
CA GLY A 166 -21.83 -5.24 -0.43
C GLY A 166 -21.05 -4.90 0.84
N VAL A 167 -21.56 -3.90 1.55
CA VAL A 167 -20.97 -3.32 2.76
C VAL A 167 -20.92 -4.33 3.91
N ASN A 168 -19.87 -4.26 4.74
CA ASN A 168 -19.60 -5.12 5.89
C ASN A 168 -19.58 -6.62 5.57
N LYS A 169 -19.36 -6.97 4.29
CA LYS A 169 -19.14 -8.34 3.84
C LYS A 169 -17.71 -8.49 3.34
N PRO A 170 -17.06 -9.64 3.61
CA PRO A 170 -15.77 -9.92 3.04
C PRO A 170 -15.87 -10.01 1.52
N ILE A 171 -14.83 -9.55 0.85
CA ILE A 171 -14.60 -9.84 -0.56
C ILE A 171 -14.29 -11.33 -0.70
N TYR A 172 -14.82 -11.95 -1.74
CA TYR A 172 -14.50 -13.32 -2.13
C TYR A 172 -13.66 -13.33 -3.40
N LEU A 173 -12.79 -14.32 -3.52
CA LEU A 173 -11.96 -14.54 -4.69
C LEU A 173 -12.28 -15.89 -5.29
N TRP A 174 -12.22 -15.98 -6.62
CA TRP A 174 -11.98 -17.25 -7.27
C TRP A 174 -10.47 -17.44 -7.44
N HIS A 175 -9.86 -18.26 -6.58
CA HIS A 175 -8.43 -18.55 -6.60
C HIS A 175 -8.16 -19.86 -7.33
N ARG A 176 -7.27 -19.87 -8.32
CA ARG A 176 -6.97 -21.03 -9.18
C ARG A 176 -6.66 -22.34 -8.44
N ARG A 177 -6.10 -22.24 -7.23
CA ARG A 177 -5.69 -23.38 -6.41
C ARG A 177 -6.64 -23.70 -5.25
N TYR A 178 -7.40 -22.72 -4.78
CA TYR A 178 -8.21 -22.81 -3.55
C TYR A 178 -9.69 -22.55 -3.80
N GLU A 179 -10.08 -22.36 -5.07
CA GLU A 179 -11.43 -22.07 -5.54
C GLU A 179 -12.02 -20.84 -4.84
N ASN A 180 -13.29 -20.90 -4.47
CA ASN A 180 -14.00 -19.79 -3.83
C ASN A 180 -13.50 -19.59 -2.39
N ILE A 181 -12.70 -18.54 -2.17
CA ILE A 181 -12.06 -18.26 -0.88
C ILE A 181 -12.47 -16.87 -0.36
N ARG A 182 -12.81 -16.81 0.92
CA ARG A 182 -13.12 -15.55 1.60
C ARG A 182 -11.84 -14.78 1.92
N THR A 183 -11.90 -13.45 1.89
CA THR A 183 -10.78 -12.58 2.26
C THR A 183 -10.98 -11.85 3.58
N ASN A 184 -9.92 -11.17 4.04
CA ASN A 184 -9.98 -10.17 5.11
C ASN A 184 -10.38 -8.77 4.66
N VAL A 185 -10.52 -8.55 3.36
CA VAL A 185 -10.81 -7.24 2.79
C VAL A 185 -12.30 -6.98 2.87
N ILE A 186 -12.67 -5.88 3.53
CA ILE A 186 -14.06 -5.48 3.78
C ILE A 186 -14.21 -3.98 3.53
N PHE A 187 -15.28 -3.59 2.83
CA PHE A 187 -15.77 -2.21 2.78
C PHE A 187 -16.70 -1.96 3.97
N ARG A 188 -16.44 -0.92 4.77
CA ARG A 188 -17.07 -0.76 6.09
C ARG A 188 -18.41 -0.02 6.05
N ASP A 189 -18.57 0.86 5.10
CA ASP A 189 -19.75 1.70 4.93
C ASP A 189 -20.10 1.88 3.44
N GLU A 190 -21.27 2.44 3.17
CA GLU A 190 -21.80 2.65 1.81
C GLU A 190 -20.97 3.67 1.03
N GLU A 191 -20.54 4.76 1.68
CA GLU A 191 -19.73 5.80 1.06
C GLU A 191 -18.40 5.23 0.54
N GLU A 192 -17.71 4.42 1.34
CA GLU A 192 -16.47 3.77 0.94
C GLU A 192 -16.65 2.83 -0.27
N LEU A 193 -17.76 2.08 -0.30
CA LEU A 193 -18.06 1.17 -1.40
C LEU A 193 -18.45 1.93 -2.67
N ASP A 194 -19.25 2.99 -2.55
CA ASP A 194 -19.69 3.82 -3.67
C ASP A 194 -18.52 4.57 -4.31
N ASP A 195 -17.64 5.17 -3.49
CA ASP A 195 -16.41 5.81 -3.95
C ASP A 195 -15.52 4.82 -4.72
N PHE A 196 -15.41 3.59 -4.20
CA PHE A 196 -14.67 2.53 -4.87
C PHE A 196 -15.29 2.17 -6.22
N VAL A 197 -16.61 1.96 -6.29
CA VAL A 197 -17.32 1.64 -7.55
C VAL A 197 -17.12 2.76 -8.58
N MET A 198 -17.29 4.02 -8.19
CA MET A 198 -17.08 5.18 -9.06
C MET A 198 -15.66 5.20 -9.62
N LYS A 199 -14.66 4.89 -8.77
CA LYS A 199 -13.27 4.80 -9.18
C LYS A 199 -13.02 3.71 -10.23
N ILE A 200 -13.62 2.54 -10.07
CA ILE A 200 -13.49 1.44 -11.04
C ILE A 200 -14.11 1.83 -12.38
N VAL A 201 -15.31 2.41 -12.36
CA VAL A 201 -16.02 2.84 -13.59
C VAL A 201 -15.21 3.89 -14.35
N HIS A 202 -14.58 4.84 -13.66
CA HIS A 202 -13.75 5.86 -14.30
C HIS A 202 -12.42 5.32 -14.87
N LYS A 203 -12.00 4.12 -14.45
CA LYS A 203 -10.78 3.45 -14.93
C LYS A 203 -11.03 2.45 -16.06
N ALA A 204 -12.29 2.03 -16.25
CA ALA A 204 -12.73 1.10 -17.29
C ALA A 204 -12.94 1.84 -18.62
#